data_AF-A0AAJ0BAA5-F1
#
_entry.id   AF-A0AAJ0BAA5-F1
#
_cell.length_a   1.000
_cell.length_b   1.000
_cell.length_c   1.000
_cell.angle_alpha   90.00
_cell.angle_beta   90.00
_cell.angle_gamma   90.00
#
_symmetry.space_group_name_H-M   'P 1'
#
loop_
_entity.id
_entity.type
_entity.pdbx_description
1 polymer ?
#
loop_
_entity_poly.entity_id
_entity_poly.type
_entity_poly.pdbx_seq_one_letter_code
_entity_poly.pdbx_strand_id
1 'polypeptide(L)'
;MHFAYPPRKSSNPPPYMRVAKLPALRRSRLKVIAIAGLAFFFLLFLITRPRGYGAYKPHTPTGNPPVVLVTVLDEGNYDQAYIDMIKDNRIKYAEKHGYQVFFTRVGDYDLKGAPPSWTSVVAMRHALTKFPDCHFLWFLDQNSFVMNPKLSIEDYVMKSSRLEALMIKDYPVVPPDSIIKTFSHLTGQDVDFVVTQDKEGLSAGSFIVRNGEWARFFLETWFDPLYRSYNFQKAETHALEHIVQWHPTILARLALVDQRTINSYSKGGKGAEYQPGDLAVRFSDCSPANKQACQSEAQRFEEQWQAALKQ
;
A
#
# COMPACT_ATOMS: atom_id res chain seq x y z
N MET A 1 -125.90 -22.06 33.60
CA MET A 1 -125.63 -21.53 32.24
C MET A 1 -124.14 -21.62 31.98
N HIS A 2 -123.82 -21.94 30.74
CA HIS A 2 -122.52 -21.98 30.06
C HIS A 2 -121.57 -20.83 30.48
N PHE A 3 -120.25 -20.94 30.36
CA PHE A 3 -119.61 -20.77 29.06
C PHE A 3 -118.16 -21.28 28.98
N ALA A 4 -117.81 -21.51 27.72
CA ALA A 4 -116.70 -22.26 27.14
C ALA A 4 -115.29 -21.86 27.59
N TYR A 5 -114.43 -22.89 27.60
CA TYR A 5 -112.99 -22.82 27.81
C TYR A 5 -112.27 -21.99 26.73
N PRO A 6 -111.27 -21.18 27.10
CA PRO A 6 -110.38 -20.53 26.13
C PRO A 6 -109.38 -21.52 25.50
N PRO A 7 -108.98 -21.31 24.23
CA PRO A 7 -108.12 -22.21 23.47
C PRO A 7 -106.69 -22.27 24.02
N ARG A 8 -106.07 -23.46 23.94
CA ARG A 8 -104.70 -23.75 24.43
C ARG A 8 -103.66 -22.89 23.71
N LYS A 9 -102.81 -22.21 24.50
CA LYS A 9 -101.57 -21.58 24.04
C LYS A 9 -100.64 -22.64 23.45
N SER A 10 -100.13 -22.41 22.23
CA SER A 10 -99.14 -23.27 21.60
C SER A 10 -97.79 -23.16 22.31
N SER A 11 -97.17 -24.30 22.56
CA SER A 11 -95.96 -24.46 23.37
C SER A 11 -94.74 -24.81 22.53
N ASN A 12 -94.52 -24.13 21.40
CA ASN A 12 -93.29 -24.29 20.63
C ASN A 12 -92.57 -22.94 20.43
N PRO A 13 -91.33 -22.79 20.93
CA PRO A 13 -90.53 -21.58 20.76
C PRO A 13 -90.08 -21.39 19.30
N PRO A 14 -89.74 -20.15 18.88
CA PRO A 14 -89.24 -19.88 17.53
C PRO A 14 -87.92 -20.63 17.26
N PRO A 15 -87.64 -21.03 16.00
CA PRO A 15 -86.43 -21.76 15.66
C PRO A 15 -85.18 -20.92 15.95
N TYR A 16 -84.25 -21.50 16.72
CA TYR A 16 -82.93 -20.93 17.01
C TYR A 16 -82.19 -20.64 15.68
N MET A 17 -81.93 -19.37 15.35
CA MET A 17 -80.94 -19.03 14.32
C MET A 17 -79.54 -19.43 14.81
N ARG A 18 -78.95 -20.46 14.20
CA ARG A 18 -77.53 -20.76 14.38
C ARG A 18 -76.69 -19.68 13.70
N VAL A 19 -76.12 -18.77 14.49
CA VAL A 19 -74.99 -17.96 14.04
C VAL A 19 -73.83 -18.92 13.79
N ALA A 20 -73.38 -19.03 12.54
CA ALA A 20 -72.19 -19.80 12.20
C ALA A 20 -70.97 -19.15 12.89
N LYS A 21 -70.54 -19.71 14.03
CA LYS A 21 -69.24 -19.37 14.60
C LYS A 21 -68.19 -19.89 13.62
N LEU A 22 -67.55 -18.98 12.88
CA LEU A 22 -66.35 -19.30 12.11
C LEU A 22 -65.41 -20.11 13.01
N PRO A 23 -64.86 -21.25 12.56
CA PRO A 23 -64.05 -22.08 13.42
C PRO A 23 -62.82 -21.28 13.85
N ALA A 24 -62.79 -20.89 15.13
CA ALA A 24 -61.61 -20.30 15.73
C ALA A 24 -60.47 -21.30 15.53
N LEU A 25 -59.50 -20.93 14.70
CA LEU A 25 -58.29 -21.72 14.47
C LEU A 25 -57.71 -22.09 15.84
N ARG A 26 -57.80 -23.37 16.21
CA ARG A 26 -57.23 -23.91 17.45
C ARG A 26 -55.79 -23.38 17.55
N ARG A 27 -55.43 -22.78 18.68
CA ARG A 27 -54.07 -22.20 18.92
C ARG A 27 -52.92 -23.13 18.51
N SER A 28 -53.12 -24.45 18.51
CA SER A 28 -52.15 -25.42 17.99
C SER A 28 -51.87 -25.29 16.48
N ARG A 29 -52.88 -24.97 15.66
CA ARG A 29 -52.71 -24.73 14.22
C ARG A 29 -51.94 -23.44 13.94
N LEU A 30 -52.15 -22.40 14.75
CA LEU A 30 -51.36 -21.16 14.67
C LEU A 30 -49.89 -21.40 15.00
N LYS A 31 -49.58 -22.24 16.01
CA LYS A 31 -48.20 -22.64 16.32
C LYS A 31 -47.55 -23.41 15.17
N VAL A 32 -48.26 -24.36 14.56
CA VAL A 32 -47.74 -25.12 13.42
C VAL A 32 -47.50 -24.23 12.20
N ILE A 33 -48.43 -23.30 11.90
CA ILE A 33 -48.26 -22.33 10.82
C ILE A 33 -47.07 -21.40 11.09
N ALA A 34 -46.89 -20.93 12.34
CA ALA A 34 -45.76 -20.10 12.71
C ALA A 34 -44.42 -20.85 12.59
N ILE A 35 -44.35 -22.12 13.03
CA ILE A 35 -43.15 -22.95 12.89
C ILE A 35 -42.85 -23.23 11.42
N ALA A 36 -43.87 -23.54 10.61
CA ALA A 36 -43.71 -23.75 9.18
C ALA A 36 -43.26 -22.47 8.47
N GLY A 37 -43.79 -21.31 8.86
CA GLY A 37 -43.36 -20.00 8.37
C GLY A 37 -41.90 -19.72 8.74
N LEU A 38 -41.51 -19.94 10.00
CA LEU A 38 -40.12 -19.79 10.44
C LEU A 38 -39.17 -20.73 9.72
N ALA A 39 -39.55 -22.00 9.53
CA ALA A 39 -38.76 -22.96 8.77
C ALA A 39 -38.62 -22.55 7.30
N PHE A 40 -39.68 -22.02 6.69
CA PHE A 40 -39.65 -21.47 5.34
C PHE A 40 -38.72 -20.26 5.24
N PHE A 41 -38.83 -19.29 6.14
CA PHE A 41 -37.92 -18.14 6.16
C PHE A 41 -36.47 -18.53 6.46
N PHE A 42 -36.24 -19.55 7.29
CA PHE A 42 -34.90 -20.08 7.55
C PHE A 42 -34.30 -20.78 6.32
N LEU A 43 -35.09 -21.61 5.63
CA LEU A 43 -34.69 -22.21 4.35
C LEU A 43 -34.43 -21.14 3.29
N LEU A 44 -35.29 -20.15 3.20
CA LEU A 44 -35.14 -19.03 2.27
C LEU A 44 -33.89 -18.23 2.61
N PHE A 45 -33.62 -17.96 3.89
CA PHE A 45 -32.38 -17.34 4.37
C PHE A 45 -31.14 -18.19 4.04
N LEU A 46 -31.19 -19.52 4.14
CA LEU A 46 -30.08 -20.39 3.77
C LEU A 46 -29.83 -20.41 2.25
N ILE A 47 -30.89 -20.31 1.44
CA ILE A 47 -30.80 -20.28 -0.04
C ILE A 47 -30.38 -18.89 -0.55
N THR A 48 -30.85 -17.81 0.08
CA THR A 48 -30.48 -16.43 -0.24
C THR A 48 -29.22 -15.97 0.46
N ARG A 49 -28.67 -16.76 1.39
CA ARG A 49 -27.37 -16.49 1.98
C ARG A 49 -26.36 -16.41 0.83
N PRO A 50 -25.69 -15.28 0.62
CA PRO A 50 -24.63 -15.21 -0.38
C PRO A 50 -23.67 -16.37 -0.12
N ARG A 51 -23.48 -17.22 -1.13
CA ARG A 51 -22.61 -18.40 -1.10
C ARG A 51 -21.18 -17.96 -0.80
N GLY A 52 -20.85 -17.86 0.48
CA GLY A 52 -19.53 -17.52 0.98
C GLY A 52 -19.08 -16.11 0.60
N TYR A 53 -18.24 -15.52 1.44
CA TYR A 53 -17.23 -14.62 0.90
C TYR A 53 -16.49 -15.44 -0.15
N GLY A 54 -16.56 -15.05 -1.43
CA GLY A 54 -15.77 -15.70 -2.47
C GLY A 54 -14.34 -15.79 -1.95
N ALA A 55 -13.73 -16.97 -2.06
CA ALA A 55 -12.35 -17.17 -1.61
C ALA A 55 -11.51 -16.02 -2.17
N TYR A 56 -10.92 -15.21 -1.28
CA TYR A 56 -10.07 -14.10 -1.68
C TYR A 56 -9.01 -14.67 -2.62
N LYS A 57 -9.09 -14.31 -3.90
CA LYS A 57 -8.07 -14.68 -4.88
C LYS A 57 -7.05 -13.56 -4.87
N PRO A 58 -5.79 -13.82 -4.47
CA PRO A 58 -4.73 -12.83 -4.57
C PRO A 58 -4.65 -12.35 -6.01
N HIS A 59 -4.81 -11.05 -6.24
CA HIS A 59 -4.49 -10.49 -7.55
C HIS A 59 -3.00 -10.63 -7.78
N THR A 60 -2.63 -11.41 -8.81
CA THR A 60 -1.25 -11.54 -9.26
C THR A 60 -1.02 -10.50 -10.34
N PRO A 61 -0.11 -9.53 -10.14
CA PRO A 61 0.14 -8.49 -11.13
C PRO A 61 0.60 -9.09 -12.46
N THR A 62 0.13 -8.54 -13.57
CA THR A 62 0.53 -9.00 -14.92
C THR A 62 1.93 -8.53 -15.33
N GLY A 63 2.49 -7.52 -14.64
CA GLY A 63 3.78 -6.92 -14.94
C GLY A 63 3.73 -5.83 -16.00
N ASN A 64 2.55 -5.25 -16.25
CA ASN A 64 2.37 -4.14 -17.17
C ASN A 64 1.71 -2.94 -16.44
N PRO A 65 2.46 -1.88 -16.12
CA PRO A 65 3.88 -1.66 -16.47
C PRO A 65 4.83 -2.52 -15.62
N PRO A 66 6.07 -2.77 -16.07
CA PRO A 66 7.03 -3.51 -15.26
C PRO A 66 7.38 -2.80 -13.95
N VAL A 67 7.57 -1.49 -14.02
CA VAL A 67 7.87 -0.65 -12.86
C VAL A 67 7.01 0.61 -12.88
N VAL A 68 6.59 1.05 -11.70
CA VAL A 68 6.04 2.39 -11.47
C VAL A 68 7.05 3.20 -10.66
N LEU A 69 7.57 4.26 -11.26
CA LEU A 69 8.49 5.20 -10.64
C LEU A 69 7.70 6.28 -9.89
N VAL A 70 7.78 6.27 -8.57
CA VAL A 70 7.02 7.14 -7.68
C VAL A 70 7.94 8.24 -7.14
N THR A 71 7.53 9.50 -7.31
CA THR A 71 8.25 10.65 -6.77
C THR A 71 7.25 11.62 -6.13
N VAL A 72 7.57 12.06 -4.91
CA VAL A 72 6.86 13.12 -4.19
C VAL A 72 7.57 14.44 -4.46
N LEU A 73 6.83 15.44 -4.93
CA LEU A 73 7.35 16.75 -5.31
C LEU A 73 6.91 17.82 -4.31
N ASP A 74 7.86 18.65 -3.91
CA ASP A 74 7.63 19.81 -3.04
C ASP A 74 7.62 21.10 -3.87
N GLU A 75 6.58 21.26 -4.68
CA GLU A 75 6.38 22.40 -5.56
C GLU A 75 6.21 23.73 -4.79
N GLY A 76 5.85 23.66 -3.51
CA GLY A 76 5.71 24.85 -2.65
C GLY A 76 7.05 25.38 -2.15
N ASN A 77 8.05 24.52 -1.96
CA ASN A 77 9.34 24.90 -1.43
C ASN A 77 10.47 24.89 -2.45
N TYR A 78 10.30 24.48 -3.71
CA TYR A 78 11.39 24.47 -4.69
C TYR A 78 11.01 25.21 -5.96
N ASP A 79 12.02 25.71 -6.68
CA ASP A 79 11.80 26.46 -7.91
C ASP A 79 11.25 25.55 -9.01
N GLN A 80 10.32 26.06 -9.80
CA GLN A 80 9.65 25.29 -10.85
C GLN A 80 10.63 24.67 -11.84
N ALA A 81 11.68 25.41 -12.22
CA ALA A 81 12.72 24.91 -13.13
C ALA A 81 13.45 23.68 -12.57
N TYR A 82 13.69 23.63 -11.26
CA TYR A 82 14.27 22.45 -10.62
C TYR A 82 13.30 21.26 -10.67
N ILE A 83 12.04 21.49 -10.30
CA ILE A 83 11.00 20.45 -10.35
C ILE A 83 10.81 19.89 -11.77
N ASP A 84 10.81 20.75 -12.78
CA ASP A 84 10.64 20.34 -14.17
C ASP A 84 11.82 19.48 -14.66
N MET A 85 13.05 19.81 -14.22
CA MET A 85 14.24 19.00 -14.48
C MET A 85 14.13 17.59 -13.87
N ILE A 86 13.64 17.49 -12.62
CA ILE A 86 13.36 16.19 -11.98
C ILE A 86 12.30 15.43 -12.76
N LYS A 87 11.21 16.09 -13.15
CA LYS A 87 10.12 15.45 -13.90
C LYS A 87 10.62 14.88 -15.22
N ASP A 88 11.38 15.65 -16.00
CA ASP A 88 11.95 15.20 -17.27
C ASP A 88 12.87 13.99 -17.05
N ASN A 89 13.70 14.00 -16.00
CA ASN A 89 14.55 12.87 -15.66
C ASN A 89 13.77 11.57 -15.44
N ARG A 90 12.68 11.61 -14.68
CA ARG A 90 11.84 10.43 -14.43
C ARG A 90 11.11 9.98 -15.70
N ILE A 91 10.53 10.93 -16.43
CA ILE A 91 9.73 10.66 -17.64
C ILE A 91 10.61 9.99 -18.70
N LYS A 92 11.77 10.55 -19.02
CA LYS A 92 12.67 10.01 -20.06
C LYS A 92 13.21 8.63 -19.71
N TYR A 93 13.56 8.40 -18.44
CA TYR A 93 13.98 7.08 -18.00
C TYR A 93 12.83 6.07 -18.08
N ALA A 94 11.62 6.46 -17.66
CA ALA A 94 10.46 5.60 -17.71
C ALA A 94 10.04 5.26 -19.15
N GLU A 95 10.03 6.24 -20.06
CA GLU A 95 9.77 6.05 -21.49
C GLU A 95 10.71 5.01 -22.11
N LYS A 96 12.00 5.03 -21.74
CA LYS A 96 13.01 4.10 -22.28
C LYS A 96 12.79 2.65 -21.86
N HIS A 97 12.26 2.42 -20.65
CA HIS A 97 12.06 1.07 -20.11
C HIS A 97 10.60 0.60 -20.12
N GLY A 98 9.67 1.39 -20.68
CA GLY A 98 8.23 1.09 -20.66
C GLY A 98 7.62 1.17 -19.26
N TYR A 99 8.22 1.95 -18.37
CA TYR A 99 7.70 2.18 -17.02
C TYR A 99 6.62 3.26 -17.04
N GLN A 100 5.88 3.35 -15.93
CA GLN A 100 5.00 4.50 -15.68
C GLN A 100 5.60 5.38 -14.60
N VAL A 101 5.34 6.68 -14.69
CA VAL A 101 5.70 7.63 -13.65
C VAL A 101 4.47 8.04 -12.86
N PHE A 102 4.60 8.10 -11.54
CA PHE A 102 3.57 8.56 -10.65
C PHE A 102 4.09 9.68 -9.76
N PHE A 103 3.75 10.90 -10.15
CA PHE A 103 4.03 12.10 -9.36
C PHE A 103 2.90 12.37 -8.37
N THR A 104 3.28 12.72 -7.16
CA THR A 104 2.40 13.25 -6.13
C THR A 104 3.09 14.45 -5.50
N ARG A 105 2.36 15.26 -4.73
CA ARG A 105 2.91 16.47 -4.11
C ARG A 105 2.82 16.40 -2.60
N VAL A 106 3.75 17.10 -1.96
CA VAL A 106 3.64 17.41 -0.54
C VAL A 106 2.31 18.14 -0.31
N GLY A 107 1.49 17.61 0.60
CA GLY A 107 0.16 18.15 0.91
C GLY A 107 -1.01 17.52 0.15
N ASP A 108 -0.78 16.61 -0.81
CA ASP A 108 -1.88 15.88 -1.49
C ASP A 108 -2.63 14.92 -0.54
N TYR A 109 -2.04 14.57 0.62
CA TYR A 109 -2.59 13.61 1.57
C TYR A 109 -2.71 14.21 2.98
N ASP A 110 -3.76 13.84 3.70
CA ASP A 110 -3.91 14.17 5.12
C ASP A 110 -3.03 13.25 5.98
N LEU A 111 -1.96 13.82 6.52
CA LEU A 111 -0.98 13.12 7.36
C LEU A 111 -1.35 13.14 8.85
N LYS A 112 -2.49 13.74 9.25
CA LYS A 112 -2.93 13.87 10.65
C LYS A 112 -1.86 14.47 11.58
N GLY A 113 -1.14 15.47 11.09
CA GLY A 113 -0.09 16.16 11.84
C GLY A 113 1.30 15.52 11.79
N ALA A 114 1.46 14.38 11.10
CA ALA A 114 2.78 13.80 10.88
C ALA A 114 3.63 14.64 9.90
N PRO A 115 4.97 14.57 9.99
CA PRO A 115 5.87 15.32 9.11
C PRO A 115 5.61 15.11 7.61
N PRO A 116 5.83 16.12 6.75
CA PRO A 116 5.58 16.03 5.30
C PRO A 116 6.27 14.87 4.57
N SER A 117 7.41 14.39 5.08
CA SER A 117 8.19 13.28 4.51
C SER A 117 7.41 11.95 4.48
N TRP A 118 6.44 11.77 5.38
CA TRP A 118 5.50 10.64 5.38
C TRP A 118 4.65 10.54 4.11
N THR A 119 4.60 11.60 3.30
CA THR A 119 3.96 11.60 1.98
C THR A 119 4.51 10.48 1.08
N SER A 120 5.80 10.13 1.23
CA SER A 120 6.44 9.04 0.48
C SER A 120 5.73 7.69 0.66
N VAL A 121 5.45 7.31 1.91
CA VAL A 121 4.83 6.02 2.26
C VAL A 121 3.39 5.95 1.74
N VAL A 122 2.59 7.02 1.95
CA VAL A 122 1.20 7.06 1.46
C VAL A 122 1.12 7.17 -0.06
N ALA A 123 2.07 7.83 -0.71
CA ALA A 123 2.15 7.87 -2.17
C ALA A 123 2.43 6.48 -2.76
N MET A 124 3.33 5.70 -2.16
CA MET A 124 3.58 4.30 -2.55
C MET A 124 2.32 3.43 -2.38
N ARG A 125 1.58 3.62 -1.29
CA ARG A 125 0.31 2.92 -1.04
C ARG A 125 -0.76 3.30 -2.07
N HIS A 126 -0.86 4.58 -2.44
CA HIS A 126 -1.75 5.04 -3.51
C HIS A 126 -1.34 4.44 -4.86
N ALA A 127 -0.04 4.40 -5.16
CA ALA A 127 0.48 3.82 -6.40
C ALA A 127 0.12 2.33 -6.54
N LEU A 128 0.20 1.53 -5.47
CA LEU A 128 -0.25 0.12 -5.48
C LEU A 128 -1.72 -0.05 -5.86
N THR A 129 -2.56 0.91 -5.50
CA THR A 129 -3.99 0.88 -5.81
C THR A 129 -4.26 1.34 -7.23
N LYS A 130 -3.51 2.36 -7.69
CA LYS A 130 -3.66 2.94 -9.03
C LYS A 130 -3.09 2.05 -10.13
N PHE A 131 -2.04 1.29 -9.83
CA PHE A 131 -1.35 0.41 -10.76
C PHE A 131 -1.33 -1.03 -10.22
N PRO A 132 -2.50 -1.70 -10.12
CA PRO A 132 -2.60 -3.03 -9.50
C PRO A 132 -1.76 -4.09 -10.24
N ASP A 133 -1.56 -3.88 -11.55
CA ASP A 133 -0.89 -4.79 -12.47
C ASP A 133 0.64 -4.60 -12.57
N CYS A 134 1.23 -3.59 -11.91
CA CYS A 134 2.68 -3.40 -11.99
C CYS A 134 3.48 -4.48 -11.24
N HIS A 135 4.69 -4.84 -11.69
CA HIS A 135 5.53 -5.78 -10.93
C HIS A 135 6.24 -5.12 -9.74
N PHE A 136 6.80 -3.93 -9.96
CA PHE A 136 7.57 -3.23 -8.93
C PHE A 136 7.14 -1.77 -8.82
N LEU A 137 7.24 -1.24 -7.61
CA LEU A 137 7.20 0.19 -7.37
C LEU A 137 8.58 0.63 -6.94
N TRP A 138 9.10 1.67 -7.57
CA TRP A 138 10.36 2.29 -7.19
C TRP A 138 10.08 3.69 -6.67
N PHE A 139 10.26 3.90 -5.37
CA PHE A 139 10.27 5.24 -4.82
C PHE A 139 11.64 5.87 -5.09
N LEU A 140 11.64 7.07 -5.65
CA LEU A 140 12.84 7.87 -5.81
C LEU A 140 12.56 9.32 -5.39
N ASP A 141 13.27 9.76 -4.36
CA ASP A 141 13.19 11.10 -3.79
C ASP A 141 13.41 12.18 -4.87
N GLN A 142 12.74 13.32 -4.75
CA GLN A 142 12.87 14.42 -5.70
C GLN A 142 14.32 14.93 -5.81
N ASN A 143 15.12 14.84 -4.74
CA ASN A 143 16.51 15.29 -4.72
C ASN A 143 17.46 14.22 -5.26
N SER A 144 17.00 13.41 -6.22
CA SER A 144 17.81 12.39 -6.87
C SER A 144 17.70 12.48 -8.40
N PHE A 145 18.70 11.99 -9.11
CA PHE A 145 18.69 11.83 -10.56
C PHE A 145 18.96 10.39 -10.93
N VAL A 146 18.20 9.86 -11.89
CA VAL A 146 18.58 8.63 -12.58
C VAL A 146 19.67 8.98 -13.59
N MET A 147 20.87 8.45 -13.39
CA MET A 147 22.07 8.81 -14.15
C MET A 147 22.39 7.82 -15.26
N ASN A 148 22.11 6.53 -15.03
CA ASN A 148 22.43 5.48 -15.99
C ASN A 148 21.15 4.95 -16.66
N PRO A 149 20.77 5.46 -17.86
CA PRO A 149 19.54 5.06 -18.52
C PRO A 149 19.61 3.65 -19.13
N LYS A 150 20.77 2.99 -19.12
CA LYS A 150 20.94 1.63 -19.70
C LYS A 150 20.53 0.52 -18.73
N LEU A 151 20.51 0.81 -17.43
CA LEU A 151 20.17 -0.16 -16.40
C LEU A 151 18.66 -0.15 -16.16
N SER A 152 18.02 -1.32 -16.28
CA SER A 152 16.61 -1.54 -15.90
C SER A 152 16.54 -2.07 -14.46
N ILE A 153 15.51 -1.71 -13.71
CA ILE A 153 15.34 -2.16 -12.31
C ILE A 153 15.17 -3.68 -12.23
N GLU A 154 14.46 -4.27 -13.19
CA GLU A 154 14.18 -5.70 -13.24
C GLU A 154 15.47 -6.49 -13.38
N ASP A 155 16.35 -6.14 -14.33
CA ASP A 155 17.59 -6.91 -14.53
C ASP A 155 18.72 -6.48 -13.61
N TYR A 156 18.87 -5.18 -13.33
CA TYR A 156 20.00 -4.66 -12.55
C TYR A 156 19.84 -4.90 -11.05
N VAL A 157 18.60 -4.91 -10.54
CA VAL A 157 18.30 -5.04 -9.11
C VAL A 157 17.42 -6.26 -8.81
N MET A 158 16.20 -6.33 -9.37
CA MET A 158 15.14 -7.22 -8.87
C MET A 158 15.18 -8.66 -9.42
N LYS A 159 16.04 -8.94 -10.39
CA LYS A 159 16.26 -10.29 -10.93
C LYS A 159 16.85 -11.15 -9.83
N SER A 160 16.20 -12.28 -9.52
CA SER A 160 16.54 -13.10 -8.36
C SER A 160 18.04 -13.40 -8.21
N SER A 161 18.72 -13.85 -9.27
CA SER A 161 20.16 -14.16 -9.22
C SER A 161 21.03 -12.92 -9.03
N ARG A 162 20.60 -11.77 -9.56
CA ARG A 162 21.29 -10.50 -9.39
C ARG A 162 21.09 -9.96 -7.98
N LEU A 163 19.86 -9.97 -7.49
CA LEU A 163 19.51 -9.53 -6.14
C LEU A 163 20.24 -10.33 -5.07
N GLU A 164 20.36 -11.65 -5.26
CA GLU A 164 21.10 -12.54 -4.36
C GLU A 164 22.59 -12.21 -4.30
N ALA A 165 23.18 -11.74 -5.41
CA ALA A 165 24.57 -11.28 -5.44
C ALA A 165 24.74 -9.86 -4.85
N LEU A 166 23.70 -9.04 -4.86
CA LEU A 166 23.73 -7.67 -4.34
C LEU A 166 23.41 -7.57 -2.85
N MET A 167 22.61 -8.50 -2.32
CA MET A 167 22.12 -8.43 -0.96
C MET A 167 23.23 -8.63 0.07
N ILE A 168 23.30 -7.72 1.03
CA ILE A 168 24.21 -7.77 2.15
C ILE A 168 23.57 -8.64 3.23
N LYS A 169 24.22 -9.77 3.52
CA LYS A 169 23.74 -10.80 4.45
C LYS A 169 24.50 -10.73 5.79
N ASP A 170 23.82 -11.09 6.88
CA ASP A 170 24.37 -11.07 8.25
C ASP A 170 24.97 -9.70 8.65
N TYR A 171 24.31 -8.61 8.23
CA TYR A 171 24.76 -7.24 8.50
C TYR A 171 23.73 -6.47 9.34
N PRO A 172 24.16 -5.65 10.33
CA PRO A 172 23.26 -4.87 11.18
C PRO A 172 22.30 -3.99 10.38
N VAL A 173 21.01 -4.04 10.69
CA VAL A 173 19.99 -3.23 9.99
C VAL A 173 20.03 -1.75 10.39
N VAL A 174 20.63 -1.43 11.54
CA VAL A 174 20.92 -0.07 12.00
C VAL A 174 22.30 -0.06 12.65
N PRO A 175 23.37 0.29 11.93
CA PRO A 175 24.72 0.35 12.50
C PRO A 175 24.89 1.56 13.45
N PRO A 176 25.83 1.51 14.41
CA PRO A 176 26.68 0.38 14.79
C PRO A 176 26.03 -0.55 15.84
N ASP A 177 24.96 -0.11 16.51
CA ASP A 177 24.50 -0.70 17.77
C ASP A 177 23.41 -1.77 17.63
N SER A 178 22.91 -2.03 16.42
CA SER A 178 21.83 -3.03 16.24
C SER A 178 22.35 -4.46 16.29
N ILE A 179 21.79 -5.23 17.23
CA ILE A 179 21.97 -6.69 17.33
C ILE A 179 21.21 -7.39 16.19
N ILE A 180 20.17 -6.75 15.65
CA ILE A 180 19.35 -7.31 14.59
C ILE A 180 20.06 -7.14 13.25
N LYS A 181 20.16 -8.25 12.52
CA LYS A 181 20.88 -8.33 11.25
C LYS A 181 19.99 -8.87 10.13
N THR A 182 20.37 -8.58 8.90
CA THR A 182 19.78 -9.21 7.71
C THR A 182 19.99 -10.73 7.73
N PHE A 183 19.00 -11.49 7.24
CA PHE A 183 19.08 -12.95 7.28
C PHE A 183 20.07 -13.52 6.26
N SER A 184 20.90 -14.46 6.71
CA SER A 184 21.93 -15.12 5.90
C SER A 184 21.41 -16.12 4.88
N HIS A 185 20.21 -16.66 5.08
CA HIS A 185 19.60 -17.68 4.24
C HIS A 185 18.60 -17.11 3.22
N LEU A 186 18.43 -15.79 3.17
CA LEU A 186 17.51 -15.14 2.24
C LEU A 186 17.97 -15.35 0.80
N THR A 187 17.05 -15.73 -0.09
CA THR A 187 17.30 -15.83 -1.54
C THR A 187 16.65 -14.68 -2.28
N GLY A 188 17.07 -14.42 -3.52
CA GLY A 188 16.50 -13.31 -4.31
C GLY A 188 14.99 -13.41 -4.57
N GLN A 189 14.40 -14.61 -4.52
CA GLN A 189 12.96 -14.80 -4.69
C GLN A 189 12.16 -14.42 -3.44
N ASP A 190 12.79 -14.46 -2.28
CA ASP A 190 12.13 -14.18 -1.00
C ASP A 190 11.96 -12.67 -0.76
N VAL A 191 12.65 -11.83 -1.53
CA VAL A 191 12.71 -10.38 -1.31
C VAL A 191 11.56 -9.66 -2.00
N ASP A 192 10.87 -8.85 -1.20
CA ASP A 192 9.82 -7.93 -1.63
C ASP A 192 10.16 -6.46 -1.39
N PHE A 193 11.22 -6.15 -0.64
CA PHE A 193 11.65 -4.79 -0.35
C PHE A 193 13.17 -4.64 -0.43
N VAL A 194 13.64 -3.71 -1.26
CA VAL A 194 15.06 -3.38 -1.42
C VAL A 194 15.30 -1.96 -0.96
N VAL A 195 16.26 -1.78 -0.06
CA VAL A 195 16.65 -0.49 0.49
C VAL A 195 18.16 -0.44 0.70
N THR A 196 18.70 0.76 0.91
CA THR A 196 20.13 1.01 1.15
C THR A 196 20.36 1.47 2.59
N GLN A 197 21.61 1.49 3.01
CA GLN A 197 22.07 2.13 4.24
C GLN A 197 23.13 3.18 3.93
N ASP A 198 23.21 4.19 4.79
CA ASP A 198 24.31 5.14 4.83
C ASP A 198 24.98 5.12 6.22
N LYS A 199 25.79 6.13 6.55
CA LYS A 199 26.48 6.20 7.85
C LYS A 199 25.54 6.45 9.02
N GLU A 200 24.30 6.86 8.77
CA GLU A 200 23.32 7.22 9.79
C GLU A 200 22.21 6.19 9.99
N GLY A 201 22.15 5.14 9.17
CA GLY A 201 21.13 4.08 9.28
C GLY A 201 20.55 3.68 7.93
N LEU A 202 19.27 3.28 7.92
CA LEU A 202 18.56 2.98 6.69
C LEU A 202 18.33 4.26 5.89
N SER A 203 18.60 4.22 4.59
CA SER A 203 18.38 5.36 3.68
C SER A 203 17.24 5.04 2.70
N ALA A 204 16.04 5.52 3.05
CA ALA A 204 14.81 5.32 2.28
C ALA A 204 14.57 6.40 1.20
N GLY A 205 15.62 7.09 0.74
CA GLY A 205 15.52 8.04 -0.38
C GLY A 205 15.35 7.39 -1.76
N SER A 206 15.70 6.12 -1.86
CA SER A 206 15.50 5.29 -3.05
C SER A 206 15.26 3.87 -2.58
N PHE A 207 14.08 3.32 -2.85
CA PHE A 207 13.72 1.96 -2.44
C PHE A 207 12.73 1.33 -3.40
N ILE A 208 12.77 0.01 -3.50
CA ILE A 208 11.95 -0.76 -4.44
C ILE A 208 11.09 -1.74 -3.66
N VAL A 209 9.81 -1.83 -4.02
CA VAL A 209 8.84 -2.77 -3.44
C VAL A 209 8.27 -3.65 -4.55
N ARG A 210 8.29 -4.97 -4.38
CA ARG A 210 7.57 -5.91 -5.25
C ARG A 210 6.08 -5.82 -4.96
N ASN A 211 5.27 -5.60 -5.99
CA ASN A 211 3.82 -5.56 -5.84
C ASN A 211 3.29 -6.95 -5.43
N GLY A 212 2.45 -6.97 -4.39
CA GLY A 212 1.86 -8.18 -3.83
C GLY A 212 1.12 -7.87 -2.54
N GLU A 213 0.57 -8.92 -1.91
CA GLU A 213 -0.09 -8.80 -0.61
C GLU A 213 0.86 -8.28 0.47
N TRP A 214 2.11 -8.75 0.45
CA TRP A 214 3.12 -8.33 1.41
C TRP A 214 3.39 -6.83 1.32
N ALA A 215 3.48 -6.25 0.11
CA ALA A 215 3.68 -4.82 -0.07
C ALA A 215 2.54 -3.97 0.50
N ARG A 216 1.29 -4.43 0.33
CA ARG A 216 0.12 -3.76 0.92
C ARG A 216 0.19 -3.80 2.44
N PHE A 217 0.44 -4.98 3.01
CA PHE A 217 0.64 -5.15 4.44
C PHE A 217 1.77 -4.26 4.98
N PHE A 218 2.92 -4.26 4.31
CA PHE A 218 4.10 -3.50 4.71
C PHE A 218 3.84 -2.00 4.70
N LEU A 219 3.28 -1.44 3.61
CA LEU A 219 3.03 0.00 3.51
C LEU A 219 1.92 0.48 4.46
N GLU A 220 0.90 -0.33 4.71
CA GLU A 220 -0.13 -0.04 5.73
C GLU A 220 0.50 -0.05 7.14
N THR A 221 1.35 -1.05 7.43
CA THR A 221 2.07 -1.13 8.71
C THR A 221 3.01 0.07 8.89
N TRP A 222 3.75 0.45 7.84
CA TRP A 222 4.67 1.57 7.91
C TRP A 222 3.92 2.88 8.14
N PHE A 223 2.80 3.10 7.44
CA PHE A 223 1.97 4.29 7.57
C PHE A 223 1.00 4.26 8.78
N ASP A 224 1.11 3.27 9.66
CA ASP A 224 0.19 3.11 10.78
C ASP A 224 0.16 4.37 11.67
N PRO A 225 -1.03 4.83 12.13
CA PRO A 225 -1.16 5.97 13.02
C PRO A 225 -0.27 5.92 14.27
N LEU A 226 0.00 4.73 14.82
CA LEU A 226 0.86 4.58 16.00
C LEU A 226 2.31 4.99 15.71
N TYR A 227 2.88 4.57 14.56
CA TYR A 227 4.22 5.01 14.18
C TYR A 227 4.29 6.48 13.82
N ARG A 228 3.25 7.02 13.19
CA ARG A 228 3.17 8.44 12.85
C ARG A 228 3.04 9.34 14.08
N SER A 229 2.21 8.94 15.05
CA SER A 229 1.97 9.70 16.28
C SER A 229 3.10 9.60 17.31
N TYR A 230 3.94 8.56 17.24
CA TYR A 230 5.13 8.45 18.09
C TYR A 230 6.15 9.58 17.85
N ASN A 231 6.11 10.22 16.67
CA ASN A 231 6.95 11.37 16.32
C ASN A 231 8.46 11.07 16.39
N PHE A 232 8.90 10.04 15.65
CA PHE A 232 10.31 9.71 15.50
C PHE A 232 11.14 10.91 15.00
N GLN A 233 12.38 11.04 15.47
CA GLN A 233 13.27 12.16 15.12
C GLN A 233 13.49 12.32 13.60
N LYS A 234 13.66 11.22 12.85
CA LYS A 234 13.72 11.21 11.38
C LYS A 234 12.46 10.62 10.73
N ALA A 235 11.31 10.91 11.33
CA ALA A 235 10.00 10.59 10.77
C ALA A 235 9.86 9.12 10.29
N GLU A 236 9.46 8.90 9.04
CA GLU A 236 9.23 7.58 8.45
C GLU A 236 10.49 6.72 8.38
N THR A 237 11.68 7.33 8.26
CA THR A 237 12.95 6.59 8.16
C THR A 237 13.28 5.89 9.48
N HIS A 238 13.23 6.59 10.61
CA HIS A 238 13.40 5.96 11.93
C HIS A 238 12.22 5.02 12.28
N ALA A 239 11.01 5.30 11.80
CA ALA A 239 9.90 4.36 11.96
C ALA A 239 10.19 3.03 11.23
N LEU A 240 10.76 3.08 10.01
CA LEU A 240 11.18 1.89 9.28
C LEU A 240 12.25 1.10 10.05
N GLU A 241 13.27 1.80 10.55
CA GLU A 241 14.33 1.21 11.38
C GLU A 241 13.77 0.50 12.62
N HIS A 242 12.78 1.10 13.28
CA HIS A 242 12.07 0.46 14.36
C HIS A 242 11.31 -0.78 13.87
N ILE A 243 10.51 -0.66 12.81
CA ILE A 243 9.69 -1.76 12.28
C ILE A 243 10.56 -2.98 11.97
N VAL A 244 11.67 -2.82 11.26
CA VAL A 244 12.51 -3.95 10.83
C VAL A 244 13.25 -4.62 11.99
N GLN A 245 13.50 -3.90 13.09
CA GLN A 245 14.12 -4.46 14.29
C GLN A 245 13.11 -5.26 15.14
N TRP A 246 11.83 -4.87 15.13
CA TRP A 246 10.79 -5.49 15.96
C TRP A 246 9.87 -6.46 15.22
N HIS A 247 9.86 -6.46 13.89
CA HIS A 247 8.99 -7.31 13.06
C HIS A 247 9.83 -8.20 12.12
N PRO A 248 10.28 -9.38 12.59
CA PRO A 248 11.06 -10.31 11.77
C PRO A 248 10.37 -10.73 10.47
N THR A 249 9.04 -10.71 10.41
CA THR A 249 8.26 -11.01 9.19
C THR A 249 8.43 -9.97 8.09
N ILE A 250 8.72 -8.71 8.45
CA ILE A 250 9.06 -7.64 7.49
C ILE A 250 10.54 -7.75 7.12
N LEU A 251 11.41 -7.96 8.12
CA LEU A 251 12.84 -8.16 7.89
C LEU A 251 13.13 -9.36 6.97
N ALA A 252 12.32 -10.42 7.06
CA ALA A 252 12.41 -11.61 6.21
C ALA A 252 12.16 -11.37 4.72
N ARG A 253 11.68 -10.17 4.34
CA ARG A 253 11.43 -9.77 2.95
C ARG A 253 12.27 -8.57 2.53
N LEU A 254 13.14 -8.07 3.41
CA LEU A 254 14.01 -6.92 3.18
C LEU A 254 15.39 -7.39 2.71
N ALA A 255 15.85 -6.87 1.58
CA ALA A 255 17.24 -6.92 1.18
C ALA A 255 17.89 -5.55 1.34
N LEU A 256 18.99 -5.54 2.07
CA LEU A 256 19.92 -4.42 2.09
C LEU A 256 20.88 -4.57 0.91
N VAL A 257 21.07 -3.52 0.12
CA VAL A 257 22.07 -3.50 -0.96
C VAL A 257 23.06 -2.35 -0.75
N ASP A 258 24.21 -2.43 -1.42
CA ASP A 258 25.19 -1.34 -1.41
C ASP A 258 24.54 -0.03 -1.85
N GLN A 259 24.85 1.05 -1.15
CA GLN A 259 24.26 2.37 -1.39
C GLN A 259 24.41 2.81 -2.84
N ARG A 260 25.53 2.49 -3.50
CA ARG A 260 25.79 2.88 -4.88
C ARG A 260 24.94 2.14 -5.92
N THR A 261 24.22 1.12 -5.48
CA THR A 261 23.32 0.36 -6.36
C THR A 261 22.17 1.26 -6.82
N ILE A 262 21.52 2.00 -5.92
CA ILE A 262 20.29 2.76 -6.24
C ILE A 262 20.23 4.15 -5.59
N ASN A 263 21.20 4.55 -4.77
CA ASN A 263 21.09 5.71 -3.89
C ASN A 263 22.47 6.37 -3.58
N SER A 264 23.38 6.44 -4.55
CA SER A 264 24.70 7.06 -4.35
C SER A 264 24.57 8.52 -3.97
N TYR A 265 25.39 9.03 -3.04
CA TYR A 265 25.36 10.45 -2.68
C TYR A 265 26.27 11.26 -3.60
N SER A 266 25.85 12.47 -3.94
CA SER A 266 26.68 13.39 -4.73
C SER A 266 28.00 13.77 -4.05
N LYS A 267 28.07 13.63 -2.72
CA LYS A 267 29.29 13.81 -1.90
C LYS A 267 29.43 12.68 -0.87
N GLY A 268 30.64 12.16 -0.69
CA GLY A 268 30.92 11.02 0.21
C GLY A 268 30.88 11.28 1.72
N GLY A 269 30.45 12.47 2.16
CA GLY A 269 30.46 12.84 3.58
C GLY A 269 29.60 11.91 4.45
N LYS A 270 28.34 11.71 4.04
CA LYS A 270 27.31 10.96 4.78
C LYS A 270 27.15 9.50 4.35
N GLY A 271 27.79 9.10 3.25
CA GLY A 271 27.60 7.79 2.65
C GLY A 271 28.56 7.55 1.48
N ALA A 272 28.27 6.56 0.65
CA ALA A 272 29.04 6.25 -0.54
C ALA A 272 28.82 7.31 -1.63
N GLU A 273 29.92 7.85 -2.14
CA GLU A 273 29.91 8.86 -3.19
C GLU A 273 29.61 8.25 -4.57
N TYR A 274 28.82 8.98 -5.36
CA TYR A 274 28.50 8.66 -6.74
C TYR A 274 29.75 8.48 -7.59
N GLN A 275 29.74 7.43 -8.39
CA GLN A 275 30.72 7.20 -9.44
C GLN A 275 30.05 7.07 -10.80
N PRO A 276 30.74 7.41 -11.90
CA PRO A 276 30.24 7.19 -13.23
C PRO A 276 29.79 5.73 -13.45
N GLY A 277 28.54 5.54 -13.86
CA GLY A 277 27.94 4.23 -14.09
C GLY A 277 26.94 3.79 -13.01
N ASP A 278 26.96 4.42 -11.82
CA ASP A 278 25.94 4.20 -10.79
C ASP A 278 24.54 4.55 -11.34
N LEU A 279 23.50 3.83 -10.88
CA LEU A 279 22.14 3.99 -11.40
C LEU A 279 21.59 5.39 -11.15
N ALA A 280 21.77 5.89 -9.93
CA ALA A 280 21.19 7.14 -9.47
C ALA A 280 22.13 7.87 -8.51
N VAL A 281 22.04 9.20 -8.54
CA VAL A 281 22.71 10.11 -7.59
C VAL A 281 21.66 10.83 -6.75
N ARG A 282 21.92 11.02 -5.47
CA ARG A 282 21.09 11.79 -4.53
C ARG A 282 21.88 12.96 -3.97
N PHE A 283 21.26 14.12 -3.97
CA PHE A 283 21.81 15.38 -3.45
C PHE A 283 21.56 15.44 -1.94
N SER A 284 22.39 14.76 -1.15
CA SER A 284 22.18 14.57 0.30
C SER A 284 22.23 15.85 1.14
N ASP A 285 22.69 16.96 0.56
CA ASP A 285 22.73 18.27 1.22
C ASP A 285 21.56 19.16 0.81
N CYS A 286 20.65 18.67 -0.04
CA CYS A 286 19.54 19.44 -0.54
C CYS A 286 18.40 19.59 0.45
N SER A 287 17.98 20.84 0.66
CA SER A 287 16.91 21.20 1.56
C SER A 287 16.16 22.45 1.07
N PRO A 288 14.95 22.71 1.61
CA PRO A 288 14.25 23.97 1.38
C PRO A 288 15.04 25.22 1.81
N ALA A 289 16.07 25.10 2.66
CA ALA A 289 16.87 26.23 3.11
C ALA A 289 17.97 26.64 2.10
N ASN A 290 18.35 25.76 1.18
CA ASN A 290 19.46 25.96 0.23
C ASN A 290 19.08 25.61 -1.21
N LYS A 291 17.87 25.98 -1.62
CA LYS A 291 17.24 25.65 -2.92
C LYS A 291 18.12 25.97 -4.13
N GLN A 292 18.82 27.12 -4.13
CA GLN A 292 19.70 27.47 -5.25
C GLN A 292 20.87 26.50 -5.39
N ALA A 293 21.44 26.03 -4.27
CA ALA A 293 22.50 25.03 -4.30
C ALA A 293 22.01 23.72 -4.90
N CYS A 294 20.76 23.33 -4.61
CA CYS A 294 20.13 22.15 -5.20
C CYS A 294 19.96 22.25 -6.71
N GLN A 295 19.49 23.40 -7.18
CA GLN A 295 19.34 23.62 -8.60
C GLN A 295 20.69 23.59 -9.31
N SER A 296 21.71 24.27 -8.78
CA SER A 296 23.05 24.28 -9.36
C SER A 296 23.70 22.89 -9.36
N GLU A 297 23.53 22.13 -8.27
CA GLU A 297 24.03 20.76 -8.19
C GLU A 297 23.34 19.85 -9.20
N ALA A 298 22.02 19.95 -9.33
CA ALA A 298 21.27 19.17 -10.30
C ALA A 298 21.61 19.51 -11.76
N GLN A 299 21.81 20.78 -12.10
CA GLN A 299 22.25 21.19 -13.45
C GLN A 299 23.56 20.52 -13.86
N ARG A 300 24.53 20.38 -12.94
CA ARG A 300 25.80 19.68 -13.20
C ARG A 300 25.58 18.21 -13.58
N PHE A 301 24.61 17.55 -12.96
CA PHE A 301 24.29 16.15 -13.24
C PHE A 301 23.37 16.00 -14.45
N GLU A 302 22.52 16.99 -14.74
CA GLU A 302 21.66 17.03 -15.91
C GLU A 302 22.48 16.95 -17.21
N GLU A 303 23.54 17.75 -17.33
CA GLU A 303 24.41 17.72 -18.53
C GLU A 303 25.01 16.33 -18.77
N GLN A 304 25.49 15.68 -17.70
CA GLN A 304 26.05 14.32 -17.76
C GLN A 304 24.98 13.29 -18.15
N TRP A 305 23.79 13.41 -17.56
CA TRP A 305 22.68 12.53 -17.84
C TRP A 305 22.16 12.67 -19.27
N GLN A 306 22.01 13.90 -19.77
CA GLN A 306 21.61 14.19 -21.16
C GLN A 306 22.62 13.61 -22.16
N ALA A 307 23.91 13.64 -21.84
CA ALA A 307 24.93 12.97 -22.64
C ALA A 307 24.77 11.44 -22.63
N ALA A 308 24.46 10.85 -21.47
CA ALA A 308 24.24 9.41 -21.33
C ALA A 308 22.96 8.91 -22.02
N LEU A 309 21.92 9.75 -22.14
CA LEU A 309 20.68 9.42 -22.86
C LEU A 309 20.87 9.29 -24.36
N LYS A 310 21.81 10.05 -24.94
CA LYS A 310 22.10 10.06 -26.38
C LYS A 310 22.91 8.85 -26.84
N GLN A 311 23.44 8.05 -25.90
CA GLN A 311 24.25 6.86 -26.15
C GLN A 311 23.42 5.57 -26.04
#